data_AF-A0A850NP71-F1
#
_entry.id   AF-A0A850NP71-F1
#
_cell.length_a   1.000
_cell.length_b   1.000
_cell.length_c   1.000
_cell.angle_alpha   90.00
_cell.angle_beta   90.00
_cell.angle_gamma   90.00
#
_symmetry.space_group_name_H-M   'P 1'
#
loop_
_entity.id
_entity.type
_entity.pdbx_description
1 polymer ?
#
loop_
_entity_poly.entity_id
_entity_poly.type
_entity_poly.pdbx_seq_one_letter_code
_entity_poly.pdbx_strand_id
1 'polypeptide(L)'
;MRKSKPAADAPPSLPQPTPADTFTPATSGSVPAVPMALFFDRPFYERTNPDVLDSGMDPATHYFVYGYKERRAPNPLFDPNAYLRANPDLSAFDGDLFLHYIFYGVTEGRPIA
;
A
#
# COMPACT_ATOMS: atom_id res chain seq x y z
N MET A 1 -2.79 -50.05 -37.12
CA MET A 1 -2.10 -48.80 -36.74
C MET A 1 -2.90 -48.06 -35.68
N ARG A 2 -2.38 -47.90 -34.46
CA ARG A 2 -2.93 -46.93 -33.48
C ARG A 2 -2.05 -45.67 -33.57
N LYS A 3 -2.65 -44.52 -33.92
CA LYS A 3 -1.95 -43.24 -33.98
C LYS A 3 -1.63 -42.79 -32.56
N SER A 4 -0.36 -42.53 -32.29
CA SER A 4 0.14 -41.97 -31.03
C SER A 4 -0.34 -40.51 -30.89
N LYS A 5 -0.96 -40.21 -29.75
CA LYS A 5 -1.27 -38.84 -29.29
C LYS A 5 0.07 -38.16 -28.92
N PRO A 6 0.34 -36.91 -29.31
CA PRO A 6 1.56 -36.25 -28.86
C PRO A 6 1.45 -35.99 -27.36
N ALA A 7 2.52 -36.27 -26.63
CA ALA A 7 2.66 -35.86 -25.24
C ALA A 7 2.66 -34.33 -25.20
N ALA A 8 1.81 -33.74 -24.36
CA ALA A 8 1.91 -32.33 -24.04
C ALA A 8 3.22 -32.14 -23.25
N ASP A 9 4.09 -31.25 -23.72
CA ASP A 9 5.28 -30.84 -22.97
C ASP A 9 4.84 -30.32 -21.60
N ALA A 10 5.50 -30.80 -20.55
CA ALA A 10 5.28 -30.27 -19.21
C ALA A 10 5.67 -28.78 -19.19
N PRO A 11 4.90 -27.91 -18.50
CA PRO A 11 5.30 -26.52 -18.36
C PRO A 11 6.66 -26.44 -17.67
N PRO A 12 7.54 -25.49 -18.04
CA PRO A 12 8.84 -25.35 -17.42
C PRO A 12 8.68 -25.09 -15.92
N SER A 13 9.37 -25.89 -15.10
CA SER A 13 9.45 -25.67 -13.66
C SER A 13 10.02 -24.28 -13.40
N LEU A 14 9.25 -23.41 -12.74
CA LEU A 14 9.76 -22.12 -12.27
C LEU A 14 10.97 -22.37 -11.35
N PRO A 15 12.04 -21.57 -11.46
CA PRO A 15 13.19 -21.70 -10.57
C PRO A 15 12.70 -21.50 -9.12
N GLN A 16 12.99 -22.47 -8.26
CA GLN A 16 12.78 -22.31 -6.83
C GLN A 16 13.74 -21.21 -6.33
N PRO A 17 13.28 -20.24 -5.53
CA PRO A 17 14.17 -19.25 -4.93
C PRO A 17 15.23 -19.97 -4.07
N THR A 18 16.51 -19.63 -4.28
CA THR A 18 17.60 -20.21 -3.49
C THR A 18 17.65 -19.52 -2.11
N PRO A 19 18.17 -20.19 -1.06
CA PRO A 19 18.26 -19.61 0.29
C PRO A 19 19.18 -18.38 0.43
N ALA A 20 19.66 -17.80 -0.68
CA ALA A 20 20.39 -16.52 -0.69
C ALA A 20 19.48 -15.29 -0.54
N ASP A 21 18.16 -15.45 -0.60
CA ASP A 21 17.17 -14.39 -0.30
C ASP A 21 16.98 -14.12 1.20
N THR A 22 17.91 -14.57 2.05
CA THR A 22 18.01 -14.02 3.41
C THR A 22 18.35 -12.53 3.32
N PHE A 23 17.31 -11.70 3.40
CA PHE A 23 17.44 -10.28 3.68
C PHE A 23 18.14 -10.16 5.03
N THR A 24 19.46 -10.04 4.98
CA THR A 24 20.26 -9.73 6.15
C THR A 24 20.04 -8.24 6.39
N PRO A 25 19.42 -7.80 7.50
CA PRO A 25 19.27 -6.38 7.75
C PRO A 25 20.64 -5.85 8.18
N ALA A 26 21.51 -5.58 7.22
CA ALA A 26 22.70 -4.79 7.43
C ALA A 26 22.30 -3.34 7.19
N THR A 27 21.95 -2.60 8.24
CA THR A 27 22.18 -1.15 8.31
C THR A 27 22.14 -0.71 9.77
N SER A 28 23.32 -0.62 10.37
CA SER A 28 23.59 0.36 11.42
C SER A 28 23.83 1.69 10.70
N GLY A 29 22.75 2.43 10.52
CA GLY A 29 22.70 3.72 9.86
C GLY A 29 21.35 4.29 10.18
N SER A 30 21.30 5.56 10.60
CA SER A 30 20.04 6.27 10.79
C SER A 30 19.24 6.10 9.51
N VAL A 31 18.18 5.28 9.54
CA VAL A 31 17.21 5.25 8.47
C VAL A 31 16.75 6.70 8.39
N PRO A 32 17.03 7.45 7.31
CA PRO A 32 16.47 8.79 7.19
C PRO A 32 14.98 8.59 7.44
N ALA A 33 14.39 9.40 8.30
CA ALA A 33 12.97 9.32 8.59
C ALA A 33 12.22 9.61 7.28
N VAL A 34 12.10 8.59 6.42
CA VAL A 34 11.13 8.56 5.34
C VAL A 34 9.84 8.85 6.09
N PRO A 35 9.18 9.99 5.80
CA PRO A 35 8.15 10.48 6.69
C PRO A 35 7.13 9.36 6.85
N MET A 36 6.87 8.92 8.09
CA MET A 36 5.95 7.80 8.36
C MET A 36 4.56 8.05 7.75
N ALA A 37 4.27 9.32 7.42
CA ALA A 37 3.15 9.77 6.61
C ALA A 37 3.10 9.21 5.18
N LEU A 38 4.12 8.49 4.70
CA LEU A 38 4.15 7.87 3.35
C LEU A 38 3.83 6.38 3.37
N PHE A 39 3.71 5.76 4.54
CA PHE A 39 3.48 4.32 4.66
C PHE A 39 2.06 4.03 5.14
N PHE A 40 1.53 2.90 4.69
CA PHE A 40 0.33 2.33 5.29
C PHE A 40 0.71 1.65 6.61
N ASP A 41 0.10 2.09 7.71
CA ASP A 41 0.33 1.52 9.04
C ASP A 41 -0.81 0.54 9.35
N ARG A 42 -0.57 -0.75 9.10
CA ARG A 42 -1.55 -1.81 9.32
C ARG A 42 -2.02 -1.89 10.78
N PRO A 43 -1.16 -1.95 11.81
CA PRO A 43 -1.60 -1.95 13.20
C PRO A 43 -2.46 -0.74 13.58
N PHE A 44 -2.15 0.46 13.07
CA PHE A 44 -3.00 1.63 13.26
C PHE A 44 -4.35 1.46 12.56
N TYR A 45 -4.33 1.03 11.31
CA TYR A 45 -5.55 0.90 10.50
C TYR A 45 -6.51 -0.13 11.10
N GLU A 46 -6.01 -1.29 11.50
CA GLU A 46 -6.81 -2.34 12.17
C GLU A 46 -7.43 -1.84 13.48
N ARG A 47 -6.64 -1.11 14.30
CA ARG A 47 -7.11 -0.57 15.58
C ARG A 47 -8.16 0.52 15.43
N THR A 48 -8.08 1.31 14.36
CA THR A 48 -9.01 2.43 14.11
C THR A 48 -10.24 2.03 13.30
N ASN A 49 -10.19 0.86 12.64
CA ASN A 49 -11.23 0.36 11.74
C ASN A 49 -11.59 -1.10 12.10
N PRO A 50 -12.23 -1.34 13.27
CA PRO A 50 -12.56 -2.69 13.72
C PRO A 50 -13.53 -3.42 12.78
N ASP A 51 -14.35 -2.69 12.04
CA ASP A 51 -15.23 -3.23 10.99
C ASP A 51 -14.44 -3.93 9.86
N VAL A 52 -13.21 -3.48 9.59
CA VAL A 52 -12.32 -4.11 8.61
C VAL A 52 -11.81 -5.44 9.13
N LEU A 53 -11.49 -5.53 10.42
CA LEU A 53 -11.12 -6.80 11.06
C LEU A 53 -12.29 -7.79 11.01
N ASP A 54 -13.51 -7.32 11.33
CA ASP A 54 -14.72 -8.14 11.31
C ASP A 54 -15.08 -8.63 9.91
N SER A 55 -14.72 -7.86 8.86
CA SER A 55 -14.91 -8.25 7.47
C SER A 55 -14.01 -9.42 7.02
N GLY A 56 -12.92 -9.68 7.74
CA GLY A 56 -11.89 -10.66 7.37
C GLY A 56 -11.04 -10.26 6.15
N MET A 57 -11.23 -9.06 5.60
CA MET A 57 -10.42 -8.54 4.49
C MET A 57 -9.03 -8.14 4.97
N ASP A 58 -8.02 -8.29 4.11
CA ASP A 58 -6.71 -7.70 4.39
C ASP A 58 -6.85 -6.16 4.48
N PRO A 59 -6.33 -5.51 5.54
CA PRO A 59 -6.52 -4.07 5.77
C PRO A 59 -5.97 -3.17 4.69
N ALA A 60 -4.81 -3.53 4.10
CA ALA A 60 -4.24 -2.74 3.00
C ALA A 60 -5.14 -2.86 1.76
N THR A 61 -5.60 -4.08 1.47
CA THR A 61 -6.58 -4.32 0.40
C THR A 61 -7.87 -3.53 0.63
N HIS A 62 -8.41 -3.55 1.86
CA HIS A 62 -9.60 -2.77 2.21
C HIS A 62 -9.37 -1.27 1.97
N TYR A 63 -8.22 -0.74 2.38
CA TYR A 63 -7.89 0.67 2.18
C TYR A 63 -7.91 1.05 0.69
N PHE A 64 -7.21 0.29 -0.15
CA PHE A 64 -7.09 0.61 -1.58
C PHE A 64 -8.39 0.39 -2.38
N VAL A 65 -9.33 -0.41 -1.88
CA VAL A 65 -10.61 -0.65 -2.56
C VAL A 65 -11.70 0.31 -2.07
N TYR A 66 -11.77 0.53 -0.75
CA TYR A 66 -12.84 1.26 -0.07
C TYR A 66 -12.33 2.42 0.78
N GLY A 67 -11.31 2.17 1.62
CA GLY A 67 -10.90 3.10 2.67
C GLY A 67 -10.53 4.50 2.20
N TYR A 68 -9.84 4.65 1.06
CA TYR A 68 -9.51 5.98 0.53
C TYR A 68 -10.74 6.79 0.14
N LYS A 69 -11.77 6.14 -0.40
CA LYS A 69 -13.05 6.77 -0.79
C LYS A 69 -13.85 7.16 0.44
N GLU A 70 -13.76 6.35 1.49
CA GLU A 70 -14.34 6.60 2.80
C GLU A 70 -13.55 7.63 3.62
N ARG A 71 -12.48 8.21 3.05
CA ARG A 71 -11.58 9.17 3.71
C ARG A 71 -10.98 8.65 5.03
N ARG A 72 -10.74 7.33 5.13
CA ARG A 72 -10.07 6.72 6.29
C ARG A 72 -8.57 7.04 6.26
N ALA A 73 -7.99 7.29 7.44
CA ALA A 73 -6.57 7.54 7.56
C ALA A 73 -5.76 6.23 7.41
N PRO A 74 -4.77 6.14 6.51
CA PRO A 74 -3.92 4.95 6.35
C PRO A 74 -2.84 4.83 7.43
N ASN A 75 -2.51 5.93 8.12
CA ASN A 75 -1.51 5.99 9.17
C ASN A 75 -1.81 7.16 10.15
N PRO A 76 -1.12 7.24 11.30
CA PRO A 76 -1.37 8.28 12.29
C PRO A 76 -1.03 9.72 11.85
N LEU A 77 -0.23 9.88 10.79
CA LEU A 77 0.29 11.18 10.36
C LEU A 77 -0.43 11.75 9.14
N PHE A 78 -1.26 10.96 8.46
CA PHE A 78 -1.98 11.40 7.27
C PHE A 78 -3.49 11.24 7.48
N ASP A 79 -4.17 12.37 7.67
CA ASP A 79 -5.64 12.46 7.62
C ASP A 79 -6.06 13.01 6.24
N PRO A 80 -6.75 12.22 5.40
CA PRO A 80 -7.24 12.68 4.10
C PRO A 80 -8.09 13.94 4.18
N ASN A 81 -8.90 14.12 5.23
CA ASN A 81 -9.74 15.31 5.39
C ASN A 81 -8.89 16.53 5.76
N ALA A 82 -7.85 16.36 6.57
CA ALA A 82 -6.92 17.43 6.90
C ALA A 82 -6.11 17.87 5.68
N TYR A 83 -5.60 16.90 4.90
CA TYR A 83 -4.91 17.17 3.65
C TYR A 83 -5.80 17.93 2.65
N LEU A 84 -7.06 17.53 2.50
CA LEU A 84 -8.01 18.21 1.63
C LEU A 84 -8.31 19.66 2.07
N ARG A 85 -8.46 19.90 3.38
CA ARG A 85 -8.65 21.25 3.93
C ARG A 85 -7.44 22.15 3.66
N ALA A 86 -6.24 21.61 3.75
CA ALA A 86 -5.00 22.36 3.53
C ALA A 86 -4.69 22.57 2.04
N ASN A 87 -5.28 21.76 1.16
CA ASN A 87 -5.07 21.75 -0.28
C ASN A 87 -6.42 21.83 -1.02
N PRO A 88 -7.12 22.98 -0.96
CA PRO A 88 -8.49 23.13 -1.47
C PRO A 88 -8.60 22.95 -3.00
N ASP A 89 -7.50 23.06 -3.72
CA ASP A 89 -7.41 22.76 -5.15
C ASP A 89 -7.70 21.29 -5.47
N LEU A 90 -7.55 20.39 -4.48
CA LEU A 90 -7.91 18.97 -4.59
C LEU A 90 -9.40 18.69 -4.29
N SER A 91 -10.23 19.71 -4.10
CA SER A 91 -11.67 19.54 -3.80
C SER A 91 -12.45 18.75 -4.86
N ALA A 92 -12.03 18.83 -6.13
CA ALA A 92 -12.58 18.05 -7.23
C ALA A 92 -11.78 16.77 -7.54
N PHE A 93 -10.80 16.42 -6.69
CA PHE A 93 -10.00 15.21 -6.86
C PHE A 93 -10.71 14.00 -6.25
N ASP A 94 -11.18 13.12 -7.12
CA ASP A 94 -11.89 11.88 -6.76
C ASP A 94 -10.95 10.69 -6.48
N GLY A 95 -9.63 10.90 -6.58
CA GLY A 95 -8.63 9.87 -6.34
C GLY A 95 -8.25 9.70 -4.87
N ASP A 96 -7.29 8.80 -4.65
CA ASP A 96 -6.70 8.56 -3.33
C ASP A 96 -5.75 9.71 -2.97
N LEU A 97 -6.15 10.51 -1.97
CA LEU A 97 -5.37 11.64 -1.47
C LEU A 97 -4.04 11.21 -0.85
N PHE A 98 -3.96 10.01 -0.29
CA PHE A 98 -2.72 9.47 0.25
C PHE A 98 -1.71 9.19 -0.88
N LEU A 99 -2.17 8.57 -1.97
CA LEU A 99 -1.33 8.37 -3.15
C LEU A 99 -0.96 9.70 -3.81
N HIS A 100 -1.89 10.67 -3.86
CA HIS A 100 -1.56 12.01 -4.32
C HIS A 100 -0.42 12.62 -3.49
N TYR A 101 -0.49 12.52 -2.17
CA TYR A 101 0.57 13.02 -1.30
C TYR A 101 1.91 12.32 -1.54
N ILE A 102 1.90 10.98 -1.64
CA ILE A 102 3.12 10.18 -1.89
C ILE A 102 3.79 10.56 -3.21
N PHE A 103 3.02 10.68 -4.30
CA PHE A 103 3.59 10.87 -5.63
C PHE A 103 3.86 12.34 -5.99
N TYR A 104 3.08 13.27 -5.43
CA TYR A 104 3.13 14.68 -5.80
C TYR A 104 3.25 15.59 -4.58
N GLY A 105 2.46 15.35 -3.53
CA GLY A 105 2.40 16.27 -2.40
C GLY A 105 3.74 16.51 -1.69
N VAL A 106 4.58 15.49 -1.54
CA VAL A 106 5.92 15.65 -0.95
C VAL A 106 6.80 16.56 -1.81
N THR A 107 6.84 16.34 -3.12
CA THR A 107 7.71 17.10 -4.05
C THR A 107 7.18 18.52 -4.29
N GLU A 108 5.86 18.71 -4.21
CA GLU A 108 5.19 20.01 -4.27
C GLU A 108 5.26 20.78 -2.94
N GLY A 109 5.73 20.16 -1.86
CA GLY A 109 5.82 20.78 -0.53
C GLY A 109 4.44 21.01 0.12
N ARG A 110 3.45 20.19 -0.22
CA ARG A 110 2.08 20.33 0.29
C ARG A 110 1.98 19.97 1.77
N PRO A 111 1.31 20.80 2.59
CA PRO A 111 1.09 20.50 3.99
C PRO A 111 0.06 19.38 4.17
N ILE A 112 0.25 18.55 5.19
CA ILE A 112 -0.68 17.47 5.62
C ILE A 112 -1.50 17.84 6.88
N ALA A 113 -1.44 19.14 7.25
CA ALA A 113 -1.86 19.82 8.49
C ALA A 113 -0.75 20.02 9.52
#